data_AF-A0A938U562-F1
#
_entry.id   AF-A0A938U562-F1
#
_cell.length_a   1.000
_cell.length_b   1.000
_cell.length_c   1.000
_cell.angle_alpha   90.00
_cell.angle_beta   90.00
_cell.angle_gamma   90.00
#
_symmetry.space_group_name_H-M   'P 1'
#
loop_
_entity.id
_entity.type
_entity.pdbx_description
1 polymer ?
#
loop_
_entity_poly.entity_id
_entity_poly.type
_entity_poly.pdbx_seq_one_letter_code
_entity_poly.pdbx_strand_id
1 'polypeptide(L)'
;MAEAQARKGPRGSDDDKAQQAAEVRVVFDRLRKSMKQIALYRHNVDRYAEYLEPFTSGMRDLLDKMSILAVKVDATGYKIGQHVVFDDESRDGNLVFPLWSVGVRMLMFKAGCTAEEMQKFFLLCLSGSDAEKKGREDIITALWKAELEHIEYVVVEGFKALADDDAEEVEIEIDKVVAYLYRQLQSNSEDYLRFARISSEDLDLQLDSVDQMRGAIIQGVTATPADRARVQGSLVREESRQLTKLVTVLFQLLELDTTAENYEDVAEAFIQLLDALILQENFTAIDQICLRFAHSAAKPTLSPQQRGMVERCAERFRTRMGESQRVQAIGQMLNTGLVKDANGVRKYLQSSAT
;
A
#
# COMPACT_ATOMS: atom_id res chain seq x y z
N MET A 1 19.46 57.64 13.81
CA MET A 1 18.11 57.12 14.11
C MET A 1 17.52 56.55 12.84
N ALA A 2 17.49 55.22 12.75
CA ALA A 2 16.53 54.44 11.96
C ALA A 2 16.87 52.96 12.23
N GLU A 3 16.32 52.43 13.32
CA GLU A 3 16.34 50.99 13.61
C GLU A 3 15.49 50.28 12.56
N ALA A 4 16.12 49.35 11.83
CA ALA A 4 15.44 48.46 10.92
C ALA A 4 14.67 47.41 11.72
N GLN A 5 13.36 47.60 11.84
CA GLN A 5 12.43 46.59 12.36
C GLN A 5 12.43 45.37 11.43
N ALA A 6 13.03 44.28 11.89
CA ALA A 6 12.90 42.96 11.31
C ALA A 6 11.42 42.52 11.37
N ARG A 7 10.78 42.42 10.21
CA ARG A 7 9.45 41.84 10.05
C ARG A 7 9.50 40.35 10.40
N LYS A 8 9.00 40.00 11.59
CA LYS A 8 8.66 38.62 11.97
C LYS A 8 7.56 38.10 11.03
N GLY A 9 7.86 37.06 10.26
CA GLY A 9 6.84 36.21 9.63
C GLY A 9 6.08 35.40 10.70
N PRO A 10 4.94 34.78 10.36
CA PRO A 10 4.04 34.16 11.34
C PRO A 10 4.63 32.82 11.81
N ARG A 11 5.47 32.88 12.85
CA ARG A 11 5.79 31.75 13.71
C ARG A 11 4.79 31.80 14.86
N GLY A 12 3.84 30.85 14.93
CA GLY A 12 3.17 30.57 16.20
C GLY A 12 4.27 30.35 17.25
N SER A 13 4.17 31.02 18.40
CA SER A 13 5.28 31.06 19.34
C SER A 13 5.58 29.64 19.86
N ASP A 14 6.84 29.35 20.18
CA ASP A 14 7.21 28.03 20.74
C ASP A 14 6.41 27.74 22.03
N ASP A 15 6.08 28.79 22.78
CA ASP A 15 5.20 28.75 23.94
C ASP A 15 3.77 28.27 23.60
N ASP A 16 3.20 28.71 22.46
CA ASP A 16 1.88 28.24 22.00
C ASP A 16 1.93 26.73 21.67
N LYS A 17 3.01 26.27 21.03
CA LYS A 17 3.20 24.85 20.71
C LYS A 17 3.45 24.01 21.96
N ALA A 18 4.18 24.53 22.94
CA ALA A 18 4.41 23.88 24.23
C ALA A 18 3.10 23.72 25.00
N GLN A 19 2.27 24.77 25.03
CA GLN A 19 0.96 24.72 25.66
C GLN A 19 0.03 23.72 24.95
N GLN A 20 -0.04 23.78 23.63
CA GLN A 20 -0.82 22.82 22.84
C GLN A 20 -0.34 21.38 23.09
N ALA A 21 0.97 21.15 23.11
CA ALA A 21 1.55 19.84 23.39
C ALA A 21 1.18 19.33 24.79
N ALA A 22 1.18 20.20 25.80
CA ALA A 22 0.77 19.84 27.16
C ALA A 22 -0.71 19.42 27.22
N GLU A 23 -1.60 20.15 26.55
CA GLU A 23 -3.03 19.80 26.47
C GLU A 23 -3.26 18.46 25.75
N VAL A 24 -2.58 18.26 24.62
CA VAL A 24 -2.66 17.02 23.84
C VAL A 24 -2.10 15.83 24.64
N ARG A 25 -0.99 16.03 25.37
CA ARG A 25 -0.38 14.99 26.20
C ARG A 25 -1.34 14.43 27.25
N VAL A 26 -2.15 15.28 27.89
CA VAL A 26 -3.16 14.84 28.86
C VAL A 26 -4.17 13.88 28.25
N VAL A 27 -4.53 14.08 26.97
CA VAL A 27 -5.45 13.19 26.24
C VAL A 27 -4.72 11.91 25.82
N PHE A 28 -3.51 12.01 25.28
CA PHE A 28 -2.71 10.84 24.87
C PHE A 28 -2.28 9.94 26.06
N ASP A 29 -2.17 10.48 27.27
CA ASP A 29 -2.01 9.66 28.48
C ASP A 29 -3.23 8.77 28.77
N ARG A 30 -4.43 9.20 28.34
CA ARG A 30 -5.64 8.36 28.40
C ARG A 30 -5.56 7.23 27.38
N LEU A 31 -5.08 7.50 26.15
CA LEU A 31 -4.81 6.48 25.15
C LEU A 31 -3.89 5.40 25.74
N ARG A 32 -2.77 5.81 26.35
CA ARG A 32 -1.82 4.85 26.96
C ARG A 32 -2.52 3.91 27.96
N LYS A 33 -3.42 4.43 28.80
CA LYS A 33 -4.18 3.64 29.78
C LYS A 33 -5.16 2.69 29.08
N SER A 34 -5.90 3.19 28.09
CA SER A 34 -6.82 2.40 27.25
C SER A 34 -6.10 1.24 26.56
N MET A 35 -4.93 1.50 25.97
CA MET A 35 -4.14 0.48 25.28
C MET A 35 -3.63 -0.60 26.24
N LYS A 36 -3.16 -0.22 27.43
CA LYS A 36 -2.80 -1.19 28.48
C LYS A 36 -3.99 -2.06 28.90
N GLN A 37 -5.17 -1.47 28.98
CA GLN A 37 -6.40 -2.20 29.32
C GLN A 37 -6.81 -3.17 28.20
N ILE A 38 -6.74 -2.75 26.95
CA ILE A 38 -6.95 -3.62 25.77
C ILE A 38 -5.95 -4.78 25.77
N ALA A 39 -4.67 -4.51 26.00
CA ALA A 39 -3.64 -5.55 26.06
C ALA A 39 -3.89 -6.56 27.19
N LEU A 40 -4.28 -6.07 28.39
CA LEU A 40 -4.59 -6.92 29.55
C LEU A 40 -5.85 -7.79 29.33
N TYR A 41 -6.87 -7.22 28.68
CA TYR A 41 -8.16 -7.86 28.43
C TYR A 41 -8.38 -8.18 26.95
N ARG A 42 -7.35 -8.72 26.29
CA ARG A 42 -7.34 -9.01 24.84
C ARG A 42 -8.47 -9.91 24.31
N HIS A 43 -9.15 -10.62 25.21
CA HIS A 43 -10.26 -11.52 24.90
C HIS A 43 -11.61 -10.80 24.90
N ASN A 44 -11.68 -9.60 25.47
CA ASN A 44 -12.93 -8.87 25.70
C ASN A 44 -13.11 -7.77 24.64
N VAL A 45 -13.14 -8.19 23.37
CA VAL A 45 -13.15 -7.30 22.20
C VAL A 45 -14.37 -6.37 22.20
N ASP A 46 -15.51 -6.85 22.67
CA ASP A 46 -16.77 -6.08 22.73
C ASP A 46 -16.65 -4.84 23.63
N ARG A 47 -15.69 -4.82 24.56
CA ARG A 47 -15.48 -3.70 25.49
C ARG A 47 -14.36 -2.76 25.09
N TYR A 48 -13.71 -2.97 23.95
CA TYR A 48 -12.61 -2.10 23.50
C TYR A 48 -13.06 -0.65 23.28
N ALA A 49 -14.28 -0.45 22.76
CA ALA A 49 -14.87 0.87 22.64
C ALA A 49 -14.98 1.57 24.00
N GLU A 50 -15.47 0.85 25.03
CA GLU A 50 -15.56 1.37 26.40
C GLU A 50 -14.18 1.74 26.97
N TYR A 51 -13.15 0.93 26.67
CA TYR A 51 -11.79 1.19 27.14
C TYR A 51 -11.19 2.43 26.49
N LEU A 52 -11.50 2.70 25.22
CA LEU A 52 -11.01 3.86 24.46
C LEU A 52 -11.81 5.14 24.70
N GLU A 53 -13.04 5.07 25.21
CA GLU A 53 -13.92 6.23 25.37
C GLU A 53 -13.28 7.44 26.09
N PRO A 54 -12.50 7.28 27.18
CA PRO A 54 -11.85 8.42 27.82
C PRO A 54 -10.88 9.20 26.90
N PHE A 55 -10.23 8.49 25.97
CA PHE A 55 -9.38 9.08 24.95
C PHE A 55 -10.22 9.72 23.85
N THR A 56 -11.21 9.00 23.31
CA THR A 56 -12.08 9.51 22.23
C THR A 56 -12.81 10.78 22.64
N SER A 57 -13.36 10.83 23.86
CA SER A 57 -13.99 12.05 24.40
C SER A 57 -12.99 13.19 24.53
N GLY A 58 -11.76 12.93 25.02
CA GLY A 58 -10.74 13.97 25.12
C GLY A 58 -10.28 14.48 23.74
N MET A 59 -10.22 13.61 22.75
CA MET A 59 -9.91 13.99 21.37
C MET A 59 -11.01 14.83 20.75
N ARG A 60 -12.28 14.49 21.01
CA ARG A 60 -13.42 15.30 20.56
C ARG A 60 -13.34 16.72 21.12
N ASP A 61 -13.09 16.86 22.42
CA ASP A 61 -12.94 18.16 23.08
C ASP A 61 -11.74 18.97 22.53
N LEU A 62 -10.65 18.30 22.15
CA LEU A 62 -9.51 18.95 21.50
C LEU A 62 -9.86 19.41 20.08
N LEU A 63 -10.47 18.53 19.29
CA LEU A 63 -10.79 18.77 17.89
C LEU A 63 -11.90 19.80 17.72
N ASP A 64 -12.83 19.92 18.66
CA ASP A 64 -13.83 21.00 18.68
C ASP A 64 -13.18 22.39 18.82
N LYS A 65 -11.99 22.47 19.45
CA LYS A 65 -11.26 23.73 19.63
C LYS A 65 -10.35 24.07 18.46
N MET A 66 -9.63 23.08 17.91
CA MET A 66 -8.57 23.32 16.92
C MET A 66 -8.88 22.79 15.51
N SER A 67 -10.01 22.10 15.32
CA SER A 67 -10.49 21.46 14.09
C SER A 67 -9.62 20.34 13.53
N ILE A 68 -8.29 20.47 13.61
CA ILE A 68 -7.32 19.46 13.17
C ILE A 68 -6.20 19.39 14.21
N LEU A 69 -5.93 18.18 14.69
CA LEU A 69 -4.74 17.88 15.49
C LEU A 69 -3.73 17.14 14.61
N ALA A 70 -2.58 17.76 14.36
CA ALA A 70 -1.49 17.16 13.63
C ALA A 70 -0.30 16.87 14.55
N VAL A 71 0.25 15.66 14.44
CA VAL A 71 1.39 15.21 15.22
C VAL A 71 2.45 14.59 14.32
N LYS A 72 3.71 15.03 14.49
CA LYS A 72 4.86 14.41 13.84
C LYS A 72 5.08 13.02 14.44
N VAL A 73 5.41 12.04 13.61
CA VAL A 73 5.74 10.67 14.00
C VAL A 73 7.25 10.48 13.91
N ASP A 74 7.88 10.27 15.06
CA ASP A 74 9.28 9.90 15.18
C ASP A 74 9.40 8.42 15.62
N ALA A 75 10.61 7.88 15.65
CA ALA A 75 10.87 6.50 16.04
C ALA A 75 10.40 6.14 17.46
N THR A 76 10.29 7.12 18.36
CA THR A 76 10.01 6.92 19.78
C THR A 76 8.69 7.52 20.26
N GLY A 77 8.07 8.39 19.47
CA GLY A 77 6.85 9.07 19.89
C GLY A 77 6.18 9.97 18.85
N TYR A 78 5.08 10.57 19.28
CA TYR A 78 4.39 11.65 18.58
C TYR A 78 4.78 13.00 19.16
N LYS A 79 4.98 14.00 18.29
CA LYS A 79 5.44 15.35 18.67
C LYS A 79 4.60 16.47 18.06
N ILE A 80 4.53 17.59 18.77
CA ILE A 80 4.09 18.89 18.25
C ILE A 80 5.25 19.86 18.38
N GLY A 81 5.79 20.31 17.24
CA GLY A 81 7.07 21.01 17.23
C GLY A 81 8.16 20.13 17.83
N GLN A 82 8.84 20.62 18.88
CA GLN A 82 9.87 19.87 19.59
C GLN A 82 9.35 19.12 20.83
N HIS A 83 8.05 19.24 21.14
CA HIS A 83 7.47 18.70 22.37
C HIS A 83 6.81 17.34 22.13
N VAL A 84 7.23 16.34 22.91
CA VAL A 84 6.65 15.00 22.88
C VAL A 84 5.27 15.01 23.55
N VAL A 85 4.26 14.56 22.81
CA VAL A 85 2.87 14.42 23.30
C VAL A 85 2.51 12.97 23.62
N PHE A 86 3.21 12.02 23.01
CA PHE A 86 3.07 10.60 23.29
C PHE A 86 4.39 9.91 23.00
N ASP A 87 4.77 8.95 23.82
CA ASP A 87 5.95 8.12 23.66
C ASP A 87 5.55 6.68 23.92
N ASP A 88 6.14 5.75 23.16
CA ASP A 88 5.88 4.33 23.35
C ASP A 88 7.19 3.55 23.22
N GLU A 89 7.78 3.27 24.38
CA GLU A 89 9.00 2.46 24.50
C GLU A 89 8.69 0.97 24.68
N SER A 90 7.41 0.56 24.62
CA SER A 90 7.05 -0.84 24.80
C SER A 90 7.56 -1.69 23.64
N ARG A 91 8.04 -2.90 23.96
CA ARG A 91 8.43 -3.91 22.96
C ARG A 91 7.22 -4.63 22.37
N ASP A 92 6.19 -4.84 23.18
CA ASP A 92 4.95 -5.50 22.79
C ASP A 92 3.81 -4.49 22.74
N GLY A 93 3.11 -4.41 21.60
CA GLY A 93 1.97 -3.50 21.40
C GLY A 93 2.36 -2.04 21.16
N ASN A 94 3.57 -1.79 20.63
CA ASN A 94 4.06 -0.45 20.31
C ASN A 94 3.19 0.22 19.23
N LEU A 95 2.63 1.38 19.53
CA LEU A 95 1.78 2.12 18.59
C LEU A 95 2.53 3.02 17.60
N VAL A 96 3.81 3.31 17.88
CA VAL A 96 4.57 4.35 17.17
C VAL A 96 5.51 3.74 16.15
N PHE A 97 6.37 2.82 16.60
CA PHE A 97 7.43 2.25 15.78
C PHE A 97 6.92 1.55 14.51
N PRO A 98 5.82 0.78 14.52
CA PRO A 98 5.29 0.17 13.30
C PRO A 98 4.86 1.18 12.22
N LEU A 99 4.42 2.38 12.61
CA LEU A 99 4.07 3.44 11.66
C LEU A 99 5.35 4.13 11.15
N TRP A 100 6.28 4.44 12.04
CA TRP A 100 7.53 5.08 11.66
C TRP A 100 8.39 4.20 10.74
N SER A 101 8.47 2.90 11.01
CA SER A 101 9.30 1.94 10.25
C SER A 101 8.85 1.78 8.80
N VAL A 102 7.57 2.02 8.51
CA VAL A 102 7.00 1.98 7.15
C VAL A 102 6.96 3.36 6.48
N GLY A 103 7.53 4.40 7.10
CA GLY A 103 7.65 5.72 6.49
C GLY A 103 6.55 6.72 6.85
N VAL A 104 5.64 6.41 7.79
CA VAL A 104 4.69 7.42 8.28
C VAL A 104 5.46 8.48 9.08
N ARG A 105 5.24 9.75 8.76
CA ARG A 105 5.93 10.90 9.40
C ARG A 105 4.98 11.93 10.00
N MET A 106 3.71 11.91 9.63
CA MET A 106 2.70 12.81 10.18
C MET A 106 1.37 12.06 10.28
N LEU A 107 0.67 12.28 11.40
CA LEU A 107 -0.72 11.86 11.60
C LEU A 107 -1.58 13.09 11.84
N MET A 108 -2.77 13.12 11.25
CA MET A 108 -3.72 14.21 11.39
C MET A 108 -5.08 13.64 11.75
N PHE A 109 -5.64 14.15 12.85
CA PHE A 109 -6.99 13.85 13.29
C PHE A 109 -7.85 15.08 13.04
N LYS A 110 -8.99 14.92 12.38
CA LYS A 110 -9.91 16.00 12.04
C LYS A 110 -11.16 15.93 12.93
N ALA A 111 -11.77 17.09 13.16
CA ALA A 111 -13.09 17.17 13.79
C ALA A 111 -14.08 16.26 13.03
N GLY A 112 -14.96 15.60 13.79
CA GLY A 112 -15.84 14.54 13.27
C GLY A 112 -15.33 13.12 13.48
N CYS A 113 -14.07 12.93 13.93
CA CYS A 113 -13.53 11.60 14.20
C CYS A 113 -14.38 10.83 15.22
N THR A 114 -14.82 9.63 14.81
CA THR A 114 -15.75 8.81 15.62
C THR A 114 -15.01 7.85 16.53
N ALA A 115 -15.69 7.32 17.56
CA ALA A 115 -15.12 6.30 18.45
C ALA A 115 -14.72 5.02 17.69
N GLU A 116 -15.57 4.60 16.74
CA GLU A 116 -15.33 3.44 15.89
C GLU A 116 -14.10 3.66 15.00
N GLU A 117 -13.97 4.85 14.42
CA GLU A 117 -12.84 5.21 13.56
C GLU A 117 -11.51 5.22 14.33
N MET A 118 -11.49 5.82 15.54
CA MET A 118 -10.31 5.78 16.40
C MET A 118 -9.96 4.36 16.83
N GLN A 119 -10.96 3.58 17.24
CA GLN A 119 -10.74 2.19 17.61
C GLN A 119 -10.16 1.39 16.44
N LYS A 120 -10.73 1.52 15.25
CA LYS A 120 -10.25 0.86 14.03
C LYS A 120 -8.79 1.23 13.76
N PHE A 121 -8.45 2.52 13.80
CA PHE A 121 -7.07 2.98 13.60
C PHE A 121 -6.08 2.36 14.59
N PHE A 122 -6.34 2.42 15.90
CA PHE A 122 -5.39 1.91 16.89
C PHE A 122 -5.29 0.38 16.90
N LEU A 123 -6.38 -0.33 16.59
CA LEU A 123 -6.33 -1.80 16.46
C LEU A 123 -5.49 -2.24 15.25
N LEU A 124 -5.55 -1.49 14.13
CA LEU A 124 -4.68 -1.72 12.98
C LEU A 124 -3.21 -1.50 13.34
N CYS A 125 -2.92 -0.43 14.10
CA CYS A 125 -1.56 -0.14 14.57
C CYS A 125 -1.00 -1.24 15.48
N LEU A 126 -1.82 -1.76 16.41
CA LEU A 126 -1.42 -2.90 17.24
C LEU A 126 -1.15 -4.17 16.43
N SER A 127 -1.99 -4.44 15.43
CA SER A 127 -1.89 -5.64 14.60
C SER A 127 -0.65 -5.67 13.71
N GLY A 128 -0.08 -4.50 13.42
CA GLY A 128 1.19 -4.35 12.70
C GLY A 128 2.43 -4.77 13.51
N SER A 129 2.35 -4.84 14.85
CA SER A 129 3.46 -5.27 15.71
C SER A 129 3.69 -6.79 15.69
N ASP A 130 2.69 -7.57 15.29
CA ASP A 130 2.70 -9.04 15.18
C ASP A 130 3.35 -9.52 13.85
N ALA A 131 4.54 -9.01 13.52
CA ALA A 131 5.31 -9.41 12.34
C ALA A 131 5.70 -10.91 12.34
N GLU A 132 5.35 -11.68 13.37
CA GLU A 132 5.56 -13.12 13.47
C GLU A 132 4.55 -14.00 12.69
N LYS A 133 3.59 -13.43 11.95
CA LYS A 133 2.66 -14.25 11.13
C LYS A 133 2.82 -13.99 9.64
N LYS A 134 3.64 -14.82 8.99
CA LYS A 134 3.65 -15.06 7.53
C LYS A 134 2.22 -15.02 6.99
N GLY A 135 1.87 -13.97 6.24
CA GLY A 135 0.58 -13.84 5.57
C GLY A 135 -0.35 -12.73 6.06
N ARG A 136 0.05 -11.87 7.01
CA ARG A 136 -0.71 -10.63 7.30
C ARG A 136 -0.38 -9.51 6.32
N GLU A 137 -1.42 -8.73 6.01
CA GLU A 137 -1.36 -7.52 5.20
C GLU A 137 -0.52 -6.43 5.89
N ASP A 138 0.27 -5.70 5.11
CA ASP A 138 1.09 -4.58 5.60
C ASP A 138 0.21 -3.45 6.20
N ILE A 139 0.72 -2.77 7.23
CA ILE A 139 -0.03 -1.75 7.98
C ILE A 139 -0.50 -0.58 7.11
N ILE A 140 0.29 -0.14 6.11
CA ILE A 140 -0.12 0.93 5.19
C ILE A 140 -1.30 0.46 4.36
N THR A 141 -1.23 -0.78 3.85
CA THR A 141 -2.30 -1.35 3.03
C THR A 141 -3.57 -1.52 3.85
N ALA A 142 -3.45 -1.94 5.11
CA ALA A 142 -4.56 -2.06 6.03
C ALA A 142 -5.20 -0.70 6.36
N LEU A 143 -4.39 0.33 6.62
CA LEU A 143 -4.86 1.71 6.86
C LEU A 143 -5.54 2.30 5.62
N TRP A 144 -5.03 2.03 4.42
CA TRP A 144 -5.65 2.46 3.17
C TRP A 144 -7.03 1.82 2.95
N LYS A 145 -7.13 0.49 3.12
CA LYS A 145 -8.41 -0.24 3.04
C LYS A 145 -9.39 0.12 4.14
N ALA A 146 -8.91 0.66 5.26
CA ALA A 146 -9.77 1.06 6.37
C ALA A 146 -10.66 2.26 6.02
N GLU A 147 -10.33 3.03 4.97
CA GLU A 147 -11.08 4.18 4.48
C GLU A 147 -11.49 5.14 5.61
N LEU A 148 -10.54 5.46 6.50
CA LEU A 148 -10.75 6.41 7.59
C LEU A 148 -11.04 7.80 6.99
N GLU A 149 -12.11 8.45 7.44
CA GLU A 149 -12.65 9.70 6.90
C GLU A 149 -12.00 10.95 7.54
N HIS A 150 -11.73 10.87 8.84
CA HIS A 150 -11.22 11.94 9.69
C HIS A 150 -9.79 11.71 10.18
N ILE A 151 -9.17 10.58 9.82
CA ILE A 151 -7.77 10.29 10.15
C ILE A 151 -6.97 10.26 8.85
N GLU A 152 -5.99 11.15 8.75
CA GLU A 152 -5.11 11.28 7.60
C GLU A 152 -3.66 11.07 8.03
N TYR A 153 -2.82 10.65 7.09
CA TYR A 153 -1.42 10.39 7.36
C TYR A 153 -0.55 10.69 6.14
N VAL A 154 0.70 11.07 6.41
CA VAL A 154 1.72 11.30 5.39
C VAL A 154 2.74 10.18 5.44
N VAL A 155 2.93 9.52 4.30
CA VAL A 155 3.96 8.49 4.11
C VAL A 155 5.05 9.05 3.22
N VAL A 156 6.29 8.94 3.70
CA VAL A 156 7.48 9.33 2.97
C VAL A 156 8.24 8.06 2.60
N GLU A 157 8.44 7.84 1.30
CA GLU A 157 9.14 6.66 0.78
C GLU A 157 10.40 7.05 0.02
N GLY A 158 11.40 6.16 0.03
CA GLY A 158 12.54 6.29 -0.88
C GLY A 158 13.73 7.09 -0.36
N PHE A 159 13.73 7.56 0.88
CA PHE A 159 14.97 8.04 1.52
C PHE A 159 15.88 6.87 1.87
N LYS A 160 16.57 6.33 0.87
CA LYS A 160 17.86 5.70 1.13
C LYS A 160 18.82 6.86 1.36
N ALA A 161 19.24 7.08 2.60
CA ALA A 161 20.47 7.83 2.82
C ALA A 161 21.52 7.21 1.88
N LEU A 162 22.03 7.98 0.92
CA LEU A 162 23.22 7.55 0.23
C LEU A 162 24.28 7.35 1.31
N ALA A 163 25.23 6.43 1.11
CA ALA A 163 26.20 6.09 2.16
C ALA A 163 27.04 7.29 2.67
N ASP A 164 26.96 8.44 1.98
CA ASP A 164 27.61 9.70 2.29
C ASP A 164 26.67 10.82 2.77
N ASP A 165 25.35 10.60 2.88
CA ASP A 165 24.42 11.63 3.40
C ASP A 165 24.39 11.61 4.93
N ASP A 166 24.54 12.78 5.55
CA ASP A 166 24.38 12.93 6.99
C ASP A 166 22.92 12.68 7.39
N ALA A 167 22.68 11.78 8.35
CA ALA A 167 21.33 11.42 8.80
C ALA A 167 20.53 12.64 9.31
N GLU A 168 21.22 13.68 9.79
CA GLU A 168 20.60 14.96 10.16
C GLU A 168 20.09 15.76 8.95
N GLU A 169 20.80 15.75 7.82
CA GLU A 169 20.36 16.44 6.60
C GLU A 169 19.12 15.78 6.01
N VAL A 170 19.08 14.45 5.98
CA VAL A 170 17.92 13.67 5.51
C VAL A 170 16.66 13.97 6.36
N GLU A 171 16.78 14.01 7.69
CA GLU A 171 15.67 14.36 8.57
C GLU A 171 15.20 15.81 8.37
N ILE A 172 16.12 16.75 8.12
CA ILE A 172 15.78 18.16 7.83
C ILE A 172 14.98 18.28 6.53
N GLU A 173 15.31 17.50 5.50
CA GLU A 173 14.56 17.48 4.24
C GLU A 173 13.16 16.90 4.41
N ILE A 174 13.04 15.79 5.13
CA ILE A 174 11.75 15.17 5.47
C ILE A 174 10.88 16.18 6.22
N ASP A 175 11.44 16.92 7.19
CA ASP A 175 10.70 17.93 7.95
C ASP A 175 10.21 19.10 7.09
N LYS A 176 11.00 19.53 6.09
CA LYS A 176 10.56 20.55 5.13
C LYS A 176 9.39 20.06 4.28
N VAL A 177 9.45 18.81 3.81
CA VAL A 177 8.38 18.18 3.01
C VAL A 177 7.10 18.05 3.82
N VAL A 178 7.21 17.55 5.05
CA VAL A 178 6.07 17.39 5.96
C VAL A 178 5.46 18.76 6.30
N ALA A 179 6.27 19.79 6.55
CA ALA A 179 5.80 21.14 6.81
C ALA A 179 5.10 21.78 5.58
N TYR A 180 5.60 21.49 4.38
CA TYR A 180 4.97 21.93 3.13
C TYR A 180 3.60 21.27 2.93
N LEU A 181 3.53 19.94 3.05
CA LEU A 181 2.28 19.18 2.96
C LEU A 181 1.26 19.63 4.00
N TYR A 182 1.71 19.83 5.25
CA TYR A 182 0.85 20.30 6.32
C TYR A 182 0.20 21.66 6.00
N ARG A 183 0.97 22.60 5.45
CA ARG A 183 0.46 23.92 5.04
C ARG A 183 -0.56 23.80 3.92
N GLN A 184 -0.33 22.89 2.97
CA GLN A 184 -1.22 22.66 1.85
C GLN A 184 -2.55 22.02 2.27
N LEU A 185 -2.50 21.08 3.21
CA LEU A 185 -3.68 20.41 3.77
C LEU A 185 -4.53 21.37 4.61
N GLN A 186 -3.92 22.34 5.30
CA GLN A 186 -4.65 23.37 6.04
C GLN A 186 -5.30 24.44 5.15
N SER A 187 -4.75 24.73 3.96
CA SER A 187 -5.25 25.81 3.10
C SER A 187 -6.43 25.41 2.21
N ASN A 188 -6.62 24.11 1.96
CA ASN A 188 -7.65 23.59 1.07
C ASN A 188 -8.76 22.91 1.88
N SER A 189 -9.62 23.70 2.54
CA SER A 189 -10.66 23.15 3.43
C SER A 189 -11.77 22.36 2.73
N GLU A 190 -11.75 22.22 1.40
CA GLU A 190 -12.74 21.45 0.63
C GLU A 190 -12.13 20.32 -0.21
N ASP A 191 -10.80 20.20 -0.27
CA ASP A 191 -10.10 19.19 -1.10
C ASP A 191 -9.54 18.07 -0.21
N TYR A 192 -10.28 16.96 -0.15
CA TYR A 192 -10.01 15.79 0.69
C TYR A 192 -8.79 14.98 0.21
N LEU A 193 -7.58 15.44 0.49
CA LEU A 193 -6.37 14.62 0.33
C LEU A 193 -6.23 13.67 1.54
N ARG A 194 -6.82 12.47 1.42
CA ARG A 194 -6.83 11.45 2.50
C ARG A 194 -5.44 10.86 2.82
N PHE A 195 -4.53 10.90 1.86
CA PHE A 195 -3.13 10.47 2.01
C PHE A 195 -2.25 11.20 1.00
N ALA A 196 -1.00 11.45 1.38
CA ALA A 196 0.06 11.92 0.49
C ALA A 196 1.23 10.93 0.56
N ARG A 197 1.63 10.42 -0.60
CA ARG A 197 2.82 9.56 -0.78
C ARG A 197 3.77 10.33 -1.68
N ILE A 198 4.99 10.57 -1.19
CA ILE A 198 6.02 11.32 -1.91
C ILE A 198 7.27 10.45 -2.04
N SER A 199 7.83 10.41 -3.25
CA SER A 199 9.12 9.79 -3.55
C SER A 199 10.24 10.83 -3.59
N SER A 200 11.50 10.41 -3.48
CA SER A 200 12.66 11.30 -3.61
C SER A 200 12.76 11.96 -5.00
N GLU A 201 12.37 11.24 -6.06
CA GLU A 201 12.38 11.75 -7.44
C GLU A 201 11.40 12.91 -7.65
N ASP A 202 10.27 12.93 -6.92
CA ASP A 202 9.30 14.03 -6.96
C ASP A 202 9.83 15.29 -6.23
N LEU A 203 10.78 15.13 -5.31
CA LEU A 203 11.34 16.20 -4.50
C LEU A 203 12.46 16.95 -5.22
N ASP A 204 13.32 16.23 -5.94
CA ASP A 204 14.40 16.81 -6.76
C ASP A 204 13.84 17.75 -7.84
N LEU A 205 12.65 17.47 -8.37
CA LEU A 205 11.96 18.33 -9.34
C LEU A 205 11.48 19.68 -8.77
N GLN A 206 11.43 19.85 -7.44
CA GLN A 206 10.89 21.06 -6.80
C GLN A 206 11.89 21.86 -5.98
N LEU A 207 13.04 21.28 -5.59
CA LEU A 207 14.06 21.98 -4.81
C LEU A 207 14.89 22.99 -5.61
N ASP A 208 14.86 22.93 -6.95
CA ASP A 208 15.54 23.89 -7.85
C ASP A 208 14.80 25.22 -8.04
N SER A 209 13.65 25.42 -7.39
CA SER A 209 12.80 26.63 -7.59
C SER A 209 12.34 27.25 -6.28
N VAL A 210 13.25 27.51 -5.36
CA VAL A 210 12.98 28.35 -4.17
C VAL A 210 13.47 29.78 -4.43
N ASP A 211 12.80 30.48 -5.33
CA ASP A 211 12.50 31.91 -5.18
C ASP A 211 11.56 32.38 -6.29
N GLN A 212 10.50 33.09 -5.90
CA GLN A 212 9.44 33.67 -6.75
C GLN A 212 8.50 32.67 -7.44
N MET A 213 7.42 32.26 -6.75
CA MET A 213 6.08 32.31 -7.35
C MET A 213 5.02 32.58 -6.27
N ARG A 214 4.64 33.86 -6.16
CA ARG A 214 3.33 34.24 -5.63
C ARG A 214 2.27 33.60 -6.51
N GLY A 215 1.32 32.89 -5.90
CA GLY A 215 0.06 32.52 -6.56
C GLY A 215 0.22 31.74 -7.85
N ALA A 216 0.94 30.62 -7.81
CA ALA A 216 0.74 29.58 -8.81
C ALA A 216 -0.26 28.59 -8.23
N ILE A 217 -1.49 28.72 -8.72
CA ILE A 217 -2.51 27.68 -8.72
C ILE A 217 -1.81 26.34 -8.94
N ILE A 218 -1.82 25.45 -7.94
CA ILE A 218 -1.77 24.02 -8.26
C ILE A 218 -3.12 23.78 -8.95
N GLN A 219 -3.14 23.98 -10.27
CA GLN A 219 -3.91 23.11 -11.14
C GLN A 219 -3.23 21.75 -11.02
N GLY A 220 -3.42 21.12 -9.85
CA GLY A 220 -3.29 19.71 -9.73
C GLY A 220 -4.41 19.24 -10.61
N VAL A 221 -4.05 18.87 -11.84
CA VAL A 221 -4.90 18.02 -12.65
C VAL A 221 -5.11 16.80 -11.76
N THR A 222 -6.19 16.81 -10.97
CA THR A 222 -6.74 15.59 -10.41
C THR A 222 -6.80 14.68 -11.60
N ALA A 223 -6.15 13.51 -11.51
CA ALA A 223 -6.01 12.61 -12.65
C ALA A 223 -7.37 12.56 -13.32
N THR A 224 -7.45 13.16 -14.52
CA THR A 224 -8.71 13.28 -15.20
C THR A 224 -9.26 11.88 -15.37
N PRO A 225 -10.56 11.68 -15.61
CA PRO A 225 -11.06 10.37 -15.98
C PRO A 225 -10.21 9.72 -17.09
N ALA A 226 -9.61 10.53 -17.99
CA ALA A 226 -8.66 10.11 -19.00
C ALA A 226 -7.28 9.71 -18.43
N ASP A 227 -6.73 10.43 -17.44
CA ASP A 227 -5.46 10.07 -16.79
C ASP A 227 -5.57 8.81 -15.92
N ARG A 228 -6.69 8.66 -15.19
CA ARG A 228 -6.98 7.41 -14.46
C ARG A 228 -7.12 6.25 -15.44
N ALA A 229 -7.87 6.44 -16.53
CA ALA A 229 -7.99 5.42 -17.58
C ALA A 229 -6.65 5.10 -18.25
N ARG A 230 -5.77 6.10 -18.41
CA ARG A 230 -4.42 5.92 -18.95
C ARG A 230 -3.53 5.12 -18.00
N VAL A 231 -3.53 5.43 -16.70
CA VAL A 231 -2.75 4.69 -15.69
C VAL A 231 -3.31 3.29 -15.49
N GLN A 232 -4.63 3.12 -15.36
CA GLN A 232 -5.28 1.80 -15.31
C GLN A 232 -4.97 0.99 -16.57
N GLY A 233 -5.04 1.62 -17.73
CA GLY A 233 -4.69 1.00 -19.01
C GLY A 233 -3.18 0.75 -19.18
N SER A 234 -2.33 1.41 -18.42
CA SER A 234 -0.87 1.16 -18.39
C SER A 234 -0.55 -0.01 -17.47
N LEU A 235 -1.20 -0.10 -16.31
CA LEU A 235 -1.11 -1.23 -15.38
C LEU A 235 -1.59 -2.53 -16.02
N VAL A 236 -2.77 -2.52 -16.65
CA VAL A 236 -3.29 -3.69 -17.38
C VAL A 236 -2.36 -4.10 -18.52
N ARG A 237 -1.78 -3.12 -19.24
CA ARG A 237 -0.79 -3.39 -20.30
C ARG A 237 0.51 -3.96 -19.75
N GLU A 238 0.97 -3.48 -18.61
CA GLU A 238 2.19 -3.96 -17.97
C GLU A 238 2.00 -5.36 -17.40
N GLU A 239 0.90 -5.63 -16.73
CA GLU A 239 0.52 -6.96 -16.23
C GLU A 239 0.42 -7.96 -17.39
N SER A 240 -0.24 -7.59 -18.49
CA SER A 240 -0.29 -8.39 -19.72
C SER A 240 1.11 -8.63 -20.32
N ARG A 241 2.00 -7.63 -20.28
CA ARG A 241 3.38 -7.73 -20.77
C ARG A 241 4.24 -8.63 -19.87
N GLN A 242 4.05 -8.57 -18.55
CA GLN A 242 4.74 -9.41 -17.58
C GLN A 242 4.34 -10.89 -17.77
N LEU A 243 3.05 -11.18 -17.94
CA LEU A 243 2.57 -12.54 -18.24
C LEU A 243 3.17 -13.09 -19.54
N THR A 244 3.23 -12.26 -20.60
CA THR A 244 3.84 -12.66 -21.88
C THR A 244 5.33 -13.01 -21.73
N LYS A 245 6.06 -12.27 -20.87
CA LYS A 245 7.45 -12.57 -20.54
C LYS A 245 7.56 -13.86 -19.73
N LEU A 246 6.68 -14.07 -18.74
CA LEU A 246 6.66 -15.27 -17.90
C LEU A 246 6.45 -16.53 -18.75
N VAL A 247 5.48 -16.53 -19.67
CA VAL A 247 5.28 -17.62 -20.65
C VAL A 247 6.58 -17.91 -21.39
N THR A 248 7.26 -16.86 -21.84
CA THR A 248 8.51 -17.03 -22.61
C THR A 248 9.62 -17.64 -21.77
N VAL A 249 9.79 -17.19 -20.54
CA VAL A 249 10.77 -17.74 -19.59
C VAL A 249 10.46 -19.19 -19.25
N LEU A 250 9.20 -19.54 -18.95
CA LEU A 250 8.82 -20.91 -18.62
C LEU A 250 9.10 -21.88 -19.78
N PHE A 251 8.83 -21.47 -21.02
CA PHE A 251 9.19 -22.28 -22.18
C PHE A 251 10.70 -22.36 -22.42
N GLN A 252 11.46 -21.29 -22.17
CA GLN A 252 12.93 -21.35 -22.26
C GLN A 252 13.50 -22.31 -21.21
N LEU A 253 13.00 -22.22 -19.99
CA LEU A 253 13.41 -23.07 -18.87
C LEU A 253 13.08 -24.54 -19.17
N LEU A 254 11.87 -24.82 -19.69
CA LEU A 254 11.46 -26.15 -20.13
C LEU A 254 12.31 -26.71 -21.28
N GLU A 255 12.75 -25.87 -22.21
CA GLU A 255 13.51 -26.28 -23.39
C GLU A 255 15.03 -26.44 -23.12
N LEU A 256 15.58 -25.69 -22.15
CA LEU A 256 17.04 -25.56 -21.98
C LEU A 256 17.55 -26.03 -20.61
N ASP A 257 16.83 -25.71 -19.54
CA ASP A 257 17.34 -25.81 -18.15
C ASP A 257 16.59 -26.84 -17.28
N THR A 258 15.55 -27.49 -17.82
CA THR A 258 14.79 -28.51 -17.10
C THR A 258 15.51 -29.86 -17.09
N THR A 259 15.71 -30.38 -15.88
CA THR A 259 16.22 -31.71 -15.57
C THR A 259 15.10 -32.56 -14.96
N ALA A 260 15.36 -33.84 -14.69
CA ALA A 260 14.39 -34.68 -14.01
C ALA A 260 14.06 -34.21 -12.58
N GLU A 261 14.98 -33.48 -11.94
CA GLU A 261 14.86 -33.03 -10.54
C GLU A 261 13.96 -31.79 -10.42
N ASN A 262 14.05 -30.84 -11.35
CA ASN A 262 13.29 -29.59 -11.31
C ASN A 262 12.01 -29.63 -12.17
N TYR A 263 11.78 -30.70 -12.94
CA TYR A 263 10.63 -30.82 -13.84
C TYR A 263 9.28 -30.57 -13.16
N GLU A 264 9.09 -31.08 -11.94
CA GLU A 264 7.83 -30.92 -11.21
C GLU A 264 7.54 -29.46 -10.87
N ASP A 265 8.56 -28.69 -10.46
CA ASP A 265 8.41 -27.26 -10.15
C ASP A 265 8.05 -26.45 -11.40
N VAL A 266 8.67 -26.78 -12.53
CA VAL A 266 8.41 -26.12 -13.82
C VAL A 266 7.01 -26.45 -14.31
N ALA A 267 6.62 -27.72 -14.23
CA ALA A 267 5.29 -28.17 -14.61
C ALA A 267 4.21 -27.53 -13.74
N GLU A 268 4.46 -27.36 -12.44
CA GLU A 268 3.54 -26.68 -11.53
C GLU A 268 3.42 -25.18 -11.81
N ALA A 269 4.52 -24.51 -12.19
CA ALA A 269 4.49 -23.11 -12.59
C ALA A 269 3.59 -22.87 -13.83
N PHE A 270 3.54 -23.82 -14.77
CA PHE A 270 2.57 -23.78 -15.87
C PHE A 270 1.12 -23.91 -15.38
N ILE A 271 0.84 -24.67 -14.32
CA ILE A 271 -0.50 -24.80 -13.75
C ILE A 271 -0.92 -23.52 -13.01
N GLN A 272 0.00 -22.91 -12.26
CA GLN A 272 -0.25 -21.61 -11.62
C GLN A 272 -0.53 -20.52 -12.66
N LEU A 273 0.20 -20.55 -13.79
CA LEU A 273 -0.06 -19.65 -14.92
C LEU A 273 -1.44 -19.91 -15.55
N LEU A 274 -1.84 -21.18 -15.70
CA LEU A 274 -3.19 -21.53 -16.18
C LEU A 274 -4.28 -20.92 -15.29
N ASP A 275 -4.14 -21.04 -13.97
CA ASP A 275 -5.10 -20.50 -13.00
C ASP A 275 -5.18 -18.97 -13.07
N ALA A 276 -4.04 -18.30 -13.18
CA ALA A 276 -4.01 -16.85 -13.35
C ALA A 276 -4.71 -16.39 -14.65
N LEU A 277 -4.49 -17.11 -15.75
CA LEU A 277 -5.11 -16.77 -17.04
C LEU A 277 -6.62 -17.03 -17.07
N ILE A 278 -7.09 -18.09 -16.39
CA ILE A 278 -8.53 -18.35 -16.23
C ILE A 278 -9.18 -17.26 -15.40
N LEU A 279 -8.55 -16.82 -14.29
CA LEU A 279 -9.06 -15.74 -13.45
C LEU A 279 -9.17 -14.41 -14.20
N GLN A 280 -8.21 -14.14 -15.09
CA GLN A 280 -8.21 -12.94 -15.94
C GLN A 280 -9.07 -13.08 -17.21
N GLU A 281 -9.78 -14.21 -17.39
CA GLU A 281 -10.57 -14.54 -18.59
C GLU A 281 -9.76 -14.51 -19.91
N ASN A 282 -8.44 -14.71 -19.86
CA ASN A 282 -7.56 -14.63 -21.01
C ASN A 282 -7.40 -15.99 -21.72
N PHE A 283 -8.51 -16.49 -22.27
CA PHE A 283 -8.55 -17.80 -22.92
C PHE A 283 -7.75 -17.85 -24.23
N THR A 284 -7.59 -16.73 -24.91
CA THR A 284 -6.72 -16.62 -26.10
C THR A 284 -5.26 -16.92 -25.75
N ALA A 285 -4.74 -16.47 -24.61
CA ALA A 285 -3.38 -16.79 -24.18
C ALA A 285 -3.22 -18.28 -23.83
N ILE A 286 -4.24 -18.91 -23.26
CA ILE A 286 -4.25 -20.35 -22.96
C ILE A 286 -4.16 -21.18 -24.26
N ASP A 287 -4.92 -20.80 -25.29
CA ASP A 287 -4.84 -21.42 -26.64
C ASP A 287 -3.43 -21.27 -27.24
N GLN A 288 -2.82 -20.09 -27.11
CA GLN A 288 -1.45 -19.85 -27.57
C GLN A 288 -0.42 -20.71 -26.83
N ILE A 289 -0.57 -20.93 -25.52
CA ILE A 289 0.29 -21.83 -24.74
C ILE A 289 0.16 -23.28 -25.25
N CYS A 290 -1.06 -23.76 -25.47
CA CYS A 290 -1.31 -25.09 -26.05
C CYS A 290 -0.63 -25.25 -27.42
N LEU A 291 -0.76 -24.26 -28.30
CA LEU A 291 -0.08 -24.24 -29.59
C LEU A 291 1.44 -24.19 -29.43
N ARG A 292 1.96 -23.43 -28.46
CA ARG A 292 3.39 -23.29 -28.21
C ARG A 292 4.01 -24.59 -27.69
N PHE A 293 3.29 -25.38 -26.90
CA PHE A 293 3.73 -26.74 -26.55
C PHE A 293 3.93 -27.62 -27.79
N ALA A 294 2.97 -27.60 -28.74
CA ALA A 294 3.10 -28.37 -29.98
C ALA A 294 4.29 -27.90 -30.83
N HIS A 295 4.49 -26.58 -30.96
CA HIS A 295 5.64 -26.02 -31.68
C HIS A 295 6.96 -26.36 -30.99
N SER A 296 7.00 -26.30 -29.66
CA SER A 296 8.18 -26.63 -28.87
C SER A 296 8.56 -28.09 -29.07
N ALA A 297 7.62 -29.04 -28.90
CA ALA A 297 7.89 -30.47 -29.11
C ALA A 297 8.40 -30.80 -30.52
N ALA A 298 7.93 -30.06 -31.54
CA ALA A 298 8.34 -30.22 -32.93
C ALA A 298 9.73 -29.63 -33.26
N LYS A 299 10.40 -28.92 -32.33
CA LYS A 299 11.72 -28.34 -32.59
C LYS A 299 12.76 -29.45 -32.83
N PRO A 300 13.55 -29.36 -33.92
CA PRO A 300 14.59 -30.35 -34.22
C PRO A 300 15.80 -30.26 -33.28
N THR A 301 15.96 -29.14 -32.59
CA THR A 301 17.09 -28.86 -31.67
C THR A 301 16.94 -29.49 -30.28
N LEU A 302 15.76 -30.00 -29.93
CA LEU A 302 15.51 -30.63 -28.63
C LEU A 302 16.04 -32.06 -28.60
N SER A 303 16.70 -32.40 -27.50
CA SER A 303 17.05 -33.79 -27.20
C SER A 303 15.78 -34.64 -26.99
N PRO A 304 15.83 -35.98 -27.17
CA PRO A 304 14.69 -36.86 -26.93
C PRO A 304 14.12 -36.74 -25.51
N GLN A 305 14.99 -36.54 -24.51
CA GLN A 305 14.59 -36.38 -23.11
C GLN A 305 13.83 -35.06 -22.89
N GLN A 306 14.32 -33.95 -23.42
CA GLN A 306 13.65 -32.65 -23.32
C GLN A 306 12.33 -32.65 -24.09
N ARG A 307 12.27 -33.30 -25.27
CA ARG A 307 11.01 -33.48 -26.01
C ARG A 307 9.98 -34.22 -25.16
N GLY A 308 10.39 -35.31 -24.49
CA GLY A 308 9.51 -36.04 -23.57
C GLY A 308 9.08 -35.23 -22.34
N MET A 309 9.90 -34.29 -21.85
CA MET A 309 9.48 -33.34 -20.79
C MET A 309 8.44 -32.34 -21.31
N VAL A 310 8.65 -31.77 -22.50
CA VAL A 310 7.69 -30.85 -23.14
C VAL A 310 6.35 -31.54 -23.37
N GLU A 311 6.35 -32.76 -23.91
CA GLU A 311 5.14 -33.53 -24.19
C GLU A 311 4.37 -33.87 -22.91
N ARG A 312 5.06 -34.35 -21.85
CA ARG A 312 4.43 -34.62 -20.55
C ARG A 312 3.89 -33.35 -19.89
N CYS A 313 4.58 -32.23 -20.01
CA CYS A 313 4.11 -30.96 -19.48
C CYS A 313 2.86 -30.48 -20.22
N ALA A 314 2.83 -30.64 -21.55
CA ALA A 314 1.68 -30.31 -22.39
C ALA A 314 0.46 -31.18 -22.06
N GLU A 315 0.66 -32.47 -21.83
CA GLU A 315 -0.40 -33.39 -21.40
C GLU A 315 -0.94 -32.99 -20.03
N ARG A 316 -0.06 -32.78 -19.04
CA ARG A 316 -0.47 -32.31 -17.70
C ARG A 316 -1.26 -31.01 -17.78
N PHE A 317 -0.80 -30.04 -18.57
CA PHE A 317 -1.50 -28.76 -18.76
C PHE A 317 -2.92 -28.96 -19.30
N ARG A 318 -3.10 -29.79 -20.34
CA ARG A 318 -4.42 -30.11 -20.91
C ARG A 318 -5.31 -30.87 -19.94
N THR A 319 -4.78 -31.87 -19.23
CA THR A 319 -5.53 -32.59 -18.20
C THR A 319 -6.03 -31.65 -17.11
N ARG A 320 -5.16 -30.72 -16.65
CA ARG A 320 -5.54 -29.72 -15.64
C ARG A 320 -6.60 -28.75 -16.15
N MET A 321 -6.60 -28.40 -17.44
CA MET A 321 -7.65 -27.58 -18.04
C MET A 321 -9.05 -28.22 -17.91
N GLY A 322 -9.13 -29.55 -18.00
CA GLY A 322 -10.38 -30.31 -17.91
C GLY A 322 -10.84 -30.63 -16.49
N GLU A 323 -10.12 -30.19 -15.44
CA GLU A 323 -10.51 -30.48 -14.06
C GLU A 323 -11.84 -29.81 -13.69
N SER A 324 -12.67 -30.55 -12.94
CA SER A 324 -14.03 -30.15 -12.57
C SER A 324 -14.10 -28.74 -11.97
N GLN A 325 -13.14 -28.37 -11.11
CA GLN A 325 -13.08 -27.03 -10.50
C GLN A 325 -12.93 -25.91 -11.54
N ARG A 326 -12.06 -26.08 -12.56
CA ARG A 326 -11.82 -25.07 -13.59
C ARG A 326 -12.96 -25.00 -14.59
N VAL A 327 -13.54 -26.15 -14.96
CA VAL A 327 -14.74 -26.20 -15.81
C VAL A 327 -15.94 -25.56 -15.09
N GLN A 328 -16.08 -25.77 -13.78
CA GLN A 328 -17.10 -25.10 -12.97
C GLN A 328 -16.88 -23.59 -12.90
N ALA A 329 -15.64 -23.13 -12.74
CA ALA A 329 -15.30 -21.70 -12.77
C ALA A 329 -15.73 -21.06 -14.11
N ILE A 330 -15.44 -21.73 -15.23
CA ILE A 330 -15.91 -21.28 -16.57
C ILE A 330 -17.43 -21.28 -16.64
N GLY A 331 -18.10 -22.32 -16.11
CA GLY A 331 -19.56 -22.37 -16.04
C GLY A 331 -20.17 -21.19 -15.27
N GLN A 332 -19.56 -20.79 -14.15
CA GLN A 332 -19.96 -19.60 -13.40
C GLN A 332 -19.77 -18.31 -14.21
N MET A 333 -18.65 -18.17 -14.92
CA MET A 333 -18.39 -17.02 -15.80
C MET A 333 -19.40 -16.93 -16.96
N LEU A 334 -19.80 -18.07 -17.54
CA LEU A 334 -20.82 -18.11 -18.60
C LEU A 334 -22.20 -17.71 -18.06
N ASN A 335 -22.53 -18.11 -16.83
CA ASN A 335 -23.81 -17.82 -16.18
C ASN A 335 -23.99 -16.34 -15.81
N THR A 336 -22.91 -15.58 -15.64
CA THR A 336 -22.98 -14.14 -15.34
C THR A 336 -23.22 -13.26 -16.59
N GLY A 337 -23.17 -13.85 -17.79
CA GLY A 337 -23.57 -13.19 -19.05
C GLY A 337 -22.57 -12.19 -19.64
N LEU A 338 -21.37 -12.06 -19.07
CA LEU A 338 -20.36 -11.04 -19.42
C LEU A 338 -19.06 -11.63 -19.99
N VAL A 339 -19.16 -12.68 -20.79
CA VAL A 339 -17.99 -13.36 -21.36
C VAL A 339 -17.36 -12.51 -22.46
N LYS A 340 -16.18 -11.95 -22.19
CA LYS A 340 -15.47 -11.06 -23.13
C LYS A 340 -14.87 -11.82 -24.33
N ASP A 341 -14.52 -13.09 -24.16
CA ASP A 341 -13.88 -13.93 -25.19
C ASP A 341 -14.61 -15.28 -25.39
N ALA A 342 -15.80 -15.25 -26.00
CA ALA A 342 -16.61 -16.45 -26.23
C ALA A 342 -15.91 -17.49 -27.14
N ASN A 343 -15.10 -17.03 -28.10
CA ASN A 343 -14.36 -17.92 -29.00
C ASN A 343 -13.19 -18.60 -28.28
N GLY A 344 -12.47 -17.88 -27.42
CA GLY A 344 -11.42 -18.44 -26.57
C GLY A 344 -11.98 -19.48 -25.60
N VAL A 345 -13.12 -19.19 -24.94
CA VAL A 345 -13.79 -20.17 -24.07
C VAL A 345 -14.17 -21.43 -24.84
N ARG A 346 -14.71 -21.30 -26.06
CA ARG A 346 -15.02 -22.45 -26.91
C ARG A 346 -13.77 -23.29 -27.22
N LYS A 347 -12.67 -22.65 -27.61
CA LYS A 347 -11.41 -23.35 -27.91
C LYS A 347 -10.82 -24.03 -26.67
N TYR A 348 -10.90 -23.36 -25.51
CA TYR A 348 -10.50 -23.93 -24.23
C TYR A 348 -11.24 -25.24 -23.97
N LEU A 349 -12.58 -25.22 -24.05
CA LEU A 349 -13.42 -26.39 -23.78
C LEU A 349 -13.19 -27.52 -24.78
N GLN A 350 -12.92 -27.20 -26.05
CA GLN A 350 -12.55 -28.19 -27.07
C GLN A 350 -11.19 -28.84 -26.76
N SER A 351 -10.22 -28.03 -26.32
CA SER A 351 -8.86 -28.48 -26.03
C SER A 351 -8.74 -29.23 -24.71
N SER A 352 -9.67 -29.00 -23.77
CA SER A 352 -9.72 -29.69 -22.46
C SER A 352 -10.49 -31.01 -22.50
N ALA A 353 -11.23 -31.29 -23.58
CA ALA A 353 -12.03 -32.51 -23.76
C ALA A 353 -11.27 -33.62 -24.50
N THR A 354 -10.01 -33.39 -24.85
CA THR A 354 -9.12 -34.31 -25.57
C THR A 354 -8.00 -34.74 -24.63
#